data_AF-A0A6A3F521-F1
#
_entry.id   AF-A0A6A3F521-F1
#
_cell.length_a   1.000
_cell.length_b   1.000
_cell.length_c   1.000
_cell.angle_alpha   90.00
_cell.angle_beta   90.00
_cell.angle_gamma   90.00
#
_symmetry.space_group_name_H-M   'P 1'
#
loop_
_entity.id
_entity.type
_entity.pdbx_description
1 polymer ?
#
loop_
_entity_poly.entity_id
_entity_poly.type
_entity_poly.pdbx_seq_one_letter_code
_entity_poly.pdbx_strand_id
1 'polypeptide(L)'
;MCMYCCRKIACTRPSLQLEVDVVGWPPAICDVEQNPLSSSHQLVALPLSRRVSSLYTMPKDKKKRARNVGTASAAQNALGRTLATPNTNLGQHFLKNPMIVTQIVAKAAIRGTDVCLEVGPGTGNLTVKLLDQAKRVVAVEFDPRMVAELQKRIQHTEHINHLQIIHGDVMRVQLPFFDVCVANLPYQISSPFVFKLLAHRPMFRCAVIMFQEEFAKRLSAKPGDELYCRLSVNTQLLAKVDQLLKVGRNNFRPPPKVESRVVRIEPRNPPPPVNFTEWDGMIKIIFNRKNKTLHSCFVTKSVLKILEENYKTYCSLNNELPEGDIDMKKKVEEVLEFEKFGGKRGAKMDQDDFLLLLERFNANKIHFS
;
A
#
# COMPACT_ATOMS: atom_id res chain seq x y z
N MET A 1 -7.00 57.65 -41.34
CA MET A 1 -5.97 56.61 -41.57
C MET A 1 -6.68 55.30 -41.92
N CYS A 2 -6.19 54.55 -42.92
CA CYS A 2 -6.76 53.24 -43.32
C CYS A 2 -6.74 52.23 -42.16
N MET A 3 -7.68 51.30 -41.96
CA MET A 3 -8.53 50.44 -42.82
C MET A 3 -7.84 49.15 -43.33
N TYR A 4 -8.21 48.01 -42.73
CA TYR A 4 -8.30 46.60 -43.20
C TYR A 4 -8.61 45.77 -41.91
N CYS A 5 -9.73 45.08 -41.65
CA CYS A 5 -10.66 44.28 -42.47
C CYS A 5 -9.94 43.09 -43.13
N CYS A 6 -10.33 41.81 -43.04
CA CYS A 6 -11.49 41.13 -42.43
C CYS A 6 -10.95 39.80 -41.76
N ARG A 7 -11.67 38.75 -41.33
CA ARG A 7 -13.08 38.31 -41.39
C ARG A 7 -13.36 37.35 -40.22
N LYS A 8 -14.61 37.18 -39.76
CA LYS A 8 -15.03 36.02 -38.95
C LYS A 8 -15.30 34.82 -39.87
N ILE A 9 -14.91 33.61 -39.44
CA ILE A 9 -15.53 32.36 -39.93
C ILE A 9 -16.15 31.67 -38.72
N ALA A 10 -17.49 31.63 -38.69
CA ALA A 10 -18.21 30.71 -37.83
C ALA A 10 -18.27 29.37 -38.53
N CYS A 11 -17.89 28.28 -37.86
CA CYS A 11 -18.17 26.93 -38.31
C CYS A 11 -18.92 26.19 -37.19
N THR A 12 -20.23 26.08 -37.36
CA THR A 12 -21.15 25.36 -36.48
C THR A 12 -21.06 23.86 -36.75
N ARG A 13 -20.79 23.03 -35.71
CA ARG A 13 -21.31 21.65 -35.53
C ARG A 13 -20.89 21.09 -34.14
N PRO A 14 -21.50 19.99 -33.67
CA PRO A 14 -22.13 19.99 -32.35
C PRO A 14 -21.25 19.50 -31.21
N SER A 15 -21.72 19.79 -30.00
CA SER A 15 -21.33 19.16 -28.75
C SER A 15 -21.57 17.65 -28.77
N LEU A 16 -20.52 16.88 -29.05
CA LEU A 16 -20.41 15.52 -28.56
C LEU A 16 -19.87 15.57 -27.13
N GLN A 17 -20.77 15.34 -26.17
CA GLN A 17 -20.35 14.94 -24.83
C GLN A 17 -19.70 13.57 -24.98
N LEU A 18 -18.36 13.52 -24.92
CA LEU A 18 -17.68 12.29 -24.58
C LEU A 18 -17.95 12.03 -23.10
N GLU A 19 -18.94 11.18 -22.83
CA GLU A 19 -19.03 10.50 -21.55
C GLU A 19 -17.70 9.79 -21.32
N VAL A 20 -16.97 10.25 -20.30
CA VAL A 20 -15.73 9.59 -19.89
C VAL A 20 -16.17 8.38 -19.08
N ASP A 21 -16.34 7.24 -19.75
CA ASP A 21 -16.74 5.99 -19.12
C ASP A 21 -15.85 5.71 -17.92
N VAL A 22 -16.44 5.80 -16.72
CA VAL A 22 -15.77 5.54 -15.46
C VAL A 22 -15.70 4.03 -15.31
N VAL A 23 -14.76 3.41 -16.01
CA VAL A 23 -14.50 1.97 -15.94
C VAL A 23 -14.23 1.61 -14.48
N GLY A 24 -15.18 0.88 -13.89
CA GLY A 24 -15.18 0.53 -12.48
C GLY A 24 -13.97 -0.30 -12.11
N TRP A 25 -13.25 0.11 -11.06
CA TRP A 25 -12.19 -0.70 -10.48
C TRP A 25 -12.81 -1.92 -9.79
N PRO A 26 -12.36 -3.16 -10.07
CA PRO A 26 -12.86 -4.32 -9.36
C PRO A 26 -12.50 -4.23 -7.85
N PRO A 27 -13.37 -4.70 -6.96
CA PRO A 27 -13.05 -4.76 -5.53
C PRO A 27 -11.85 -5.69 -5.31
N ALA A 28 -11.01 -5.37 -4.33
CA ALA A 28 -9.84 -6.17 -4.01
C ALA A 28 -10.23 -7.56 -3.51
N ILE A 29 -10.16 -8.57 -4.39
CA ILE A 29 -10.35 -9.98 -4.02
C ILE A 29 -9.11 -10.42 -3.24
N CYS A 30 -9.32 -10.74 -1.96
CA CYS A 30 -8.31 -11.33 -1.08
C CYS A 30 -8.48 -12.84 -1.05
N ASP A 31 -7.91 -13.54 -2.03
CA ASP A 31 -7.81 -15.00 -1.95
C ASP A 31 -6.78 -15.40 -0.88
N VAL A 32 -7.29 -15.94 0.22
CA VAL A 32 -6.51 -16.65 1.22
C VAL A 32 -6.75 -18.14 0.99
N GLU A 33 -5.76 -18.83 0.42
CA GLU A 33 -5.80 -20.29 0.29
C GLU A 33 -5.98 -20.94 1.68
N GLN A 34 -7.18 -21.48 1.93
CA GLN A 34 -7.41 -22.40 3.03
C GLN A 34 -7.41 -23.83 2.50
N ASN A 35 -6.49 -24.63 3.03
CA ASN A 35 -6.25 -26.00 2.60
C ASN A 35 -7.05 -26.97 3.51
N PRO A 36 -8.09 -27.68 3.01
CA PRO A 36 -8.89 -28.58 3.84
C PRO A 36 -8.32 -30.00 3.80
N LEU A 37 -7.80 -30.47 4.94
CA LEU A 37 -7.56 -31.90 5.16
C LEU A 37 -8.77 -32.53 5.85
N SER A 38 -9.47 -33.40 5.13
CA SER A 38 -10.52 -34.26 5.66
C SER A 38 -10.32 -35.70 5.24
N SER A 39 -10.10 -36.60 6.19
CA SER A 39 -10.67 -37.95 6.14
C SER A 39 -10.62 -38.63 7.51
N SER A 40 -11.78 -39.17 7.88
CA SER A 40 -12.02 -39.98 9.07
C SER A 40 -11.41 -41.38 8.99
N HIS A 41 -11.06 -41.97 10.14
CA HIS A 41 -11.38 -43.38 10.41
C HIS A 41 -11.59 -43.66 11.92
N GLN A 42 -12.10 -44.85 12.22
CA GLN A 42 -12.99 -45.16 13.35
C GLN A 42 -12.40 -46.20 14.33
N LEU A 43 -12.88 -46.15 15.59
CA LEU A 43 -12.91 -47.25 16.60
C LEU A 43 -11.49 -47.69 17.10
N VAL A 44 -11.27 -48.30 18.28
CA VAL A 44 -12.06 -49.17 19.20
C VAL A 44 -11.78 -48.80 20.68
N ALA A 45 -12.55 -49.31 21.65
CA ALA A 45 -12.43 -49.00 23.08
C ALA A 45 -12.04 -50.19 24.00
N LEU A 46 -11.28 -49.89 25.08
CA LEU A 46 -11.16 -50.60 26.38
C LEU A 46 -10.51 -52.02 26.43
N PRO A 47 -10.11 -52.59 27.61
CA PRO A 47 -9.99 -52.03 28.98
C PRO A 47 -8.67 -52.36 29.78
N LEU A 48 -8.53 -51.74 30.97
CA LEU A 48 -7.92 -52.21 32.26
C LEU A 48 -6.72 -53.20 32.32
N SER A 49 -5.67 -52.88 33.12
CA SER A 49 -5.27 -53.66 34.34
C SER A 49 -3.90 -53.29 35.00
N ARG A 50 -3.95 -53.01 36.32
CA ARG A 50 -2.96 -53.27 37.42
C ARG A 50 -1.54 -52.65 37.49
N ARG A 51 -1.16 -52.37 38.76
CA ARG A 51 0.13 -51.90 39.30
C ARG A 51 1.15 -53.05 39.44
N VAL A 52 2.46 -52.73 39.48
CA VAL A 52 3.38 -53.00 40.62
C VAL A 52 4.46 -51.89 40.69
N SER A 53 4.97 -51.60 41.89
CA SER A 53 5.97 -50.60 42.28
C SER A 53 7.44 -51.06 42.21
N SER A 54 8.40 -50.14 42.07
CA SER A 54 9.61 -50.15 42.92
C SER A 54 10.33 -48.79 42.97
N LEU A 55 11.04 -48.57 44.08
CA LEU A 55 11.75 -47.37 44.54
C LEU A 55 12.92 -46.94 43.63
N TYR A 56 13.33 -45.65 43.68
CA TYR A 56 14.60 -45.23 44.31
C TYR A 56 14.80 -43.68 44.40
N THR A 57 15.16 -43.23 45.61
CA THR A 57 15.94 -42.01 46.00
C THR A 57 15.71 -40.61 45.39
N MET A 58 15.42 -39.64 46.28
CA MET A 58 15.52 -38.18 46.08
C MET A 58 16.96 -37.66 46.11
N PRO A 59 17.25 -36.54 45.39
CA PRO A 59 18.18 -35.55 45.91
C PRO A 59 17.75 -34.08 45.75
N LYS A 60 17.53 -33.44 46.92
CA LYS A 60 17.87 -32.05 47.31
C LYS A 60 17.19 -30.85 46.62
N ASP A 61 16.54 -30.05 47.46
CA ASP A 61 16.02 -28.72 47.16
C ASP A 61 16.99 -27.78 46.46
N LYS A 62 16.61 -27.33 45.26
CA LYS A 62 17.11 -26.08 44.68
C LYS A 62 16.04 -25.01 44.84
N LYS A 63 16.27 -24.07 45.76
CA LYS A 63 15.43 -22.87 45.97
C LYS A 63 15.12 -22.19 44.62
N LYS A 64 13.87 -22.30 44.16
CA LYS A 64 13.38 -21.52 43.02
C LYS A 64 13.41 -20.04 43.44
N ARG A 65 14.38 -19.27 42.95
CA ARG A 65 14.31 -17.80 42.98
C ARG A 65 13.04 -17.39 42.24
N ALA A 66 12.08 -16.82 42.95
CA ALA A 66 10.90 -16.22 42.34
C ALA A 66 11.38 -15.15 41.34
N ARG A 67 10.91 -15.24 40.09
CA ARG A 67 11.04 -14.12 39.15
C ARG A 67 10.12 -13.03 39.65
N ASN A 68 10.68 -11.92 40.15
CA ASN A 68 9.92 -10.70 40.31
C ASN A 68 9.31 -10.33 38.96
N VAL A 69 8.00 -10.47 38.83
CA VAL A 69 7.23 -9.83 37.78
C VAL A 69 7.25 -8.35 38.14
N GLY A 70 8.23 -7.62 37.60
CA GLY A 70 8.31 -6.19 37.75
C GLY A 70 7.04 -5.57 37.20
N THR A 71 6.24 -4.98 38.08
CA THR A 71 5.08 -4.17 37.70
C THR A 71 5.59 -3.04 36.81
N ALA A 72 5.28 -3.11 35.52
CA ALA A 72 5.64 -2.07 34.58
C ALA A 72 4.98 -0.77 35.03
N SER A 73 5.77 0.17 35.58
CA SER A 73 5.24 1.44 36.02
C SER A 73 4.61 2.15 34.82
N ALA A 74 3.35 2.53 34.96
CA ALA A 74 2.64 3.22 33.90
C ALA A 74 3.21 4.63 33.79
N ALA A 75 4.20 4.82 32.92
CA ALA A 75 4.87 6.10 32.80
C ALA A 75 3.85 7.20 32.47
N GLN A 76 3.86 8.25 33.28
CA GLN A 76 2.93 9.36 33.21
C GLN A 76 3.45 10.42 32.24
N ASN A 77 2.54 11.16 31.61
CA ASN A 77 2.89 12.43 30.97
C ASN A 77 3.17 13.52 32.03
N ALA A 78 3.70 14.67 31.60
CA ALA A 78 3.95 15.84 32.47
C ALA A 78 2.70 16.36 33.23
N LEU A 79 1.50 15.88 32.88
CA LEU A 79 0.21 16.16 33.52
C LEU A 79 -0.28 15.01 34.43
N GLY A 80 0.60 14.11 34.88
CA GLY A 80 0.28 12.98 35.78
C GLY A 80 -0.61 11.87 35.19
N ARG A 81 -1.12 12.05 33.97
CA ARG A 81 -1.99 11.07 33.30
C ARG A 81 -1.21 9.83 32.88
N THR A 82 -1.74 8.65 33.23
CA THR A 82 -1.37 7.33 32.70
C THR A 82 -1.38 7.37 31.17
N LEU A 83 -0.20 7.25 30.53
CA LEU A 83 -0.14 7.06 29.08
C LEU A 83 -0.78 5.72 28.71
N ALA A 84 -1.55 5.70 27.62
CA ALA A 84 -2.00 4.44 27.04
C ALA A 84 -0.85 3.45 26.82
N THR A 85 -1.12 2.19 27.15
CA THR A 85 -0.20 1.09 26.93
C THR A 85 -0.26 0.66 25.45
N PRO A 86 0.86 0.75 24.69
CA PRO A 86 0.90 0.33 23.30
C PRO A 86 0.61 -1.17 23.19
N ASN A 87 -0.31 -1.55 22.30
CA ASN A 87 -0.60 -2.94 22.02
C ASN A 87 0.32 -3.45 20.89
N THR A 88 1.38 -4.16 21.28
CA THR A 88 2.34 -4.74 20.33
C THR A 88 1.72 -5.79 19.40
N ASN A 89 0.61 -6.43 19.78
CA ASN A 89 -0.08 -7.39 18.93
C ASN A 89 -0.79 -6.71 17.75
N LEU A 90 -1.12 -5.42 17.89
CA LEU A 90 -1.63 -4.55 16.82
C LEU A 90 -0.51 -3.79 16.09
N GLY A 91 0.76 -4.09 16.38
CA GLY A 91 1.91 -3.39 15.80
C GLY A 91 2.05 -1.92 16.23
N GLN A 92 1.41 -1.50 17.33
CA GLN A 92 1.42 -0.10 17.77
C GLN A 92 2.80 0.34 18.28
N HIS A 93 3.37 1.34 17.63
CA HIS A 93 4.59 2.04 18.04
C HIS A 93 4.32 3.55 18.10
N PHE A 94 4.13 4.10 19.30
CA PHE A 94 3.80 5.52 19.44
C PHE A 94 5.03 6.40 19.28
N LEU A 95 4.96 7.37 18.37
CA LEU A 95 5.98 8.40 18.19
C LEU A 95 5.96 9.36 19.40
N LYS A 96 7.04 9.37 20.18
CA LYS A 96 7.18 10.17 21.41
C LYS A 96 8.03 11.43 21.26
N ASN A 97 8.81 11.57 20.18
CA ASN A 97 9.68 12.74 20.00
C ASN A 97 8.90 13.91 19.34
N PRO A 98 8.66 15.02 20.05
CA PRO A 98 7.90 16.15 19.51
C PRO A 98 8.61 16.85 18.36
N MET A 99 9.94 16.81 18.29
CA MET A 99 10.69 17.41 17.17
C MET A 99 10.42 16.67 15.86
N ILE A 100 10.30 15.34 15.90
CA ILE A 100 9.97 14.54 14.71
C ILE A 100 8.53 14.82 14.26
N VAL A 101 7.58 14.95 15.20
CA VAL A 101 6.20 15.35 14.90
C VAL A 101 6.17 16.71 14.20
N THR A 102 6.83 17.72 14.76
CA THR A 102 6.92 19.06 14.16
C THR A 102 7.55 19.04 12.78
N GLN A 103 8.60 18.24 12.56
CA GLN A 103 9.23 18.08 11.25
C GLN A 103 8.30 17.39 10.23
N ILE A 104 7.54 16.37 10.63
CA ILE A 104 6.55 15.71 9.76
C ILE A 104 5.49 16.71 9.30
N VAL A 105 4.90 17.47 10.23
CA VAL A 105 3.86 18.47 9.92
C VAL A 105 4.42 19.59 9.03
N ALA A 106 5.61 20.11 9.32
CA ALA A 106 6.26 21.11 8.49
C ALA A 106 6.55 20.60 7.06
N LYS A 107 6.94 19.32 6.90
CA LYS A 107 7.17 18.70 5.58
C LYS A 107 5.89 18.32 4.84
N ALA A 108 4.74 18.24 5.52
CA ALA A 108 3.43 18.07 4.90
C ALA A 108 2.97 19.34 4.15
N ALA A 109 3.45 20.52 4.55
CA ALA A 109 3.10 21.81 3.92
C ALA A 109 1.58 22.01 3.83
N ILE A 110 0.94 21.90 5.01
CA ILE A 110 -0.49 22.07 5.22
C ILE A 110 -0.84 23.56 5.05
N ARG A 111 -2.00 23.81 4.45
CA ARG A 111 -2.61 25.13 4.26
C ARG A 111 -3.81 25.25 5.19
N GLY A 112 -4.11 26.46 5.67
CA GLY A 112 -5.27 26.73 6.53
C GLY A 112 -6.65 26.40 5.92
N THR A 113 -6.71 26.07 4.63
CA THR A 113 -7.93 25.62 3.93
C THR A 113 -8.08 24.10 3.88
N ASP A 114 -7.00 23.34 4.12
CA ASP A 114 -6.93 21.91 3.84
C ASP A 114 -7.77 21.06 4.80
N VAL A 115 -8.34 19.99 4.28
CA VAL A 115 -8.79 18.84 5.06
C VAL A 115 -7.63 17.83 5.16
N CYS A 116 -7.18 17.52 6.36
CA CYS A 116 -6.13 16.53 6.62
C CYS A 116 -6.72 15.17 7.01
N LEU A 117 -6.36 14.11 6.31
CA LEU A 117 -6.58 12.73 6.73
C LEU A 117 -5.41 12.28 7.61
N GLU A 118 -5.68 11.94 8.87
CA GLU A 118 -4.73 11.24 9.74
C GLU A 118 -5.10 9.76 9.84
N VAL A 119 -4.13 8.86 9.73
CA VAL A 119 -4.36 7.42 9.93
C VAL A 119 -3.43 6.87 11.00
N GLY A 120 -4.02 6.25 12.02
CA GLY A 120 -3.34 5.81 13.25
C GLY A 120 -2.92 6.98 14.15
N PRO A 121 -3.85 7.85 14.59
CA PRO A 121 -3.55 8.96 15.50
C PRO A 121 -2.98 8.49 16.85
N GLY A 122 -3.36 7.29 17.32
CA GLY A 122 -2.99 6.77 18.62
C GLY A 122 -3.32 7.76 19.75
N THR A 123 -2.31 8.13 20.53
CA THR A 123 -2.45 9.11 21.63
C THR A 123 -2.73 10.56 21.20
N GLY A 124 -2.72 10.87 19.89
CA GLY A 124 -3.04 12.21 19.37
C GLY A 124 -1.89 13.22 19.34
N ASN A 125 -0.64 12.77 19.44
CA ASN A 125 0.54 13.67 19.41
C ASN A 125 0.67 14.42 18.07
N LEU A 126 0.36 13.75 16.97
CA LEU A 126 0.37 14.32 15.63
C LEU A 126 -0.95 15.08 15.36
N THR A 127 -2.10 14.50 15.70
CA THR A 127 -3.44 15.12 15.58
C THR A 127 -3.50 16.57 16.08
N VAL A 128 -2.99 16.86 17.29
CA VAL A 128 -2.97 18.24 17.83
C VAL A 128 -2.18 19.17 16.90
N LYS A 129 -1.03 18.74 16.39
CA LYS A 129 -0.20 19.56 15.47
C LYS A 129 -0.76 19.67 14.05
N LEU A 130 -1.65 18.77 13.64
CA LEU A 130 -2.44 18.92 12.42
C LEU A 130 -3.59 19.92 12.64
N LEU A 131 -4.27 19.87 13.78
CA LEU A 131 -5.36 20.78 14.15
C LEU A 131 -4.89 22.23 14.37
N ASP A 132 -3.62 22.45 14.72
CA ASP A 132 -2.96 23.77 14.74
C ASP A 132 -2.89 24.45 13.35
N GLN A 133 -3.02 23.70 12.24
CA GLN A 133 -2.72 24.20 10.88
C GLN A 133 -3.79 23.91 9.81
N ALA A 134 -4.55 22.82 9.96
CA ALA A 134 -5.56 22.38 9.00
C ALA A 134 -6.93 22.99 9.32
N LYS A 135 -7.77 23.17 8.29
CA LYS A 135 -9.18 23.55 8.47
C LYS A 135 -9.96 22.49 9.26
N ARG A 136 -9.63 21.23 9.01
CA ARG A 136 -10.26 20.06 9.62
C ARG A 136 -9.30 18.87 9.58
N VAL A 137 -9.29 18.06 10.62
CA VAL A 137 -8.63 16.75 10.63
C VAL A 137 -9.69 15.65 10.68
N VAL A 138 -9.55 14.66 9.81
CA VAL A 138 -10.29 13.40 9.86
C VAL A 138 -9.32 12.31 10.28
N ALA A 139 -9.48 11.76 11.48
CA ALA A 139 -8.62 10.72 12.01
C ALA A 139 -9.29 9.34 11.88
N VAL A 140 -8.63 8.38 11.22
CA VAL A 140 -9.06 6.98 11.15
C VAL A 140 -8.24 6.15 12.12
N GLU A 141 -8.92 5.48 13.06
CA GLU A 141 -8.29 4.70 14.13
C GLU A 141 -9.00 3.34 14.30
N PHE A 142 -8.20 2.29 14.45
CA PHE A 142 -8.69 0.91 14.59
C PHE A 142 -8.88 0.50 16.06
N ASP A 143 -8.09 1.06 16.97
CA ASP A 143 -8.18 0.71 18.41
C ASP A 143 -9.20 1.60 19.13
N PRO A 144 -10.35 1.06 19.58
CA PRO A 144 -11.40 1.85 20.25
C PRO A 144 -10.91 2.52 21.54
N ARG A 145 -9.86 1.99 22.17
CA ARG A 145 -9.25 2.61 23.36
C ARG A 145 -8.51 3.91 22.99
N MET A 146 -7.89 3.95 21.81
CA MET A 146 -7.20 5.15 21.31
C MET A 146 -8.20 6.19 20.83
N VAL A 147 -9.32 5.77 20.22
CA VAL A 147 -10.46 6.66 19.92
C VAL A 147 -10.93 7.38 21.18
N ALA A 148 -11.18 6.66 22.28
CA ALA A 148 -11.63 7.26 23.54
C ALA A 148 -10.56 8.17 24.19
N GLU A 149 -9.28 7.82 24.13
CA GLU A 149 -8.19 8.67 24.63
C GLU A 149 -8.06 9.97 23.81
N LEU A 150 -8.14 9.87 22.48
CA LEU A 150 -8.07 11.01 21.56
C LEU A 150 -9.26 11.96 21.76
N GLN A 151 -10.49 11.41 21.87
CA GLN A 151 -11.68 12.20 22.22
C GLN A 151 -11.46 12.96 23.53
N LYS A 152 -11.05 12.27 24.61
CA LYS A 152 -10.79 12.89 25.92
C LYS A 152 -9.65 13.91 25.90
N ARG A 153 -8.68 13.77 24.98
CA ARG A 153 -7.58 14.74 24.80
C ARG A 153 -8.05 16.04 24.14
N ILE A 154 -9.06 15.97 23.28
CA ILE A 154 -9.55 17.10 22.47
C ILE A 154 -10.87 17.71 23.00
N GLN A 155 -11.61 16.99 23.86
CA GLN A 155 -12.90 17.41 24.44
C GLN A 155 -12.91 18.80 25.11
N HIS A 156 -11.75 19.29 25.56
CA HIS A 156 -11.61 20.58 26.25
C HIS A 156 -10.65 21.53 25.52
N THR A 157 -10.53 21.42 24.19
CA THR A 157 -9.76 22.35 23.36
C THR A 157 -10.66 22.97 22.29
N GLU A 158 -10.24 24.11 21.75
CA GLU A 158 -10.94 24.81 20.65
C GLU A 158 -11.09 23.95 19.38
N HIS A 159 -10.21 22.96 19.21
CA HIS A 159 -10.19 22.08 18.05
C HIS A 159 -11.29 21.01 18.03
N ILE A 160 -12.15 20.91 19.06
CA ILE A 160 -13.20 19.87 19.15
C ILE A 160 -14.12 19.84 17.91
N ASN A 161 -14.43 21.00 17.35
CA ASN A 161 -15.28 21.12 16.15
C ASN A 161 -14.51 20.86 14.85
N HIS A 162 -13.18 20.79 14.89
CA HIS A 162 -12.30 20.62 13.74
C HIS A 162 -11.78 19.18 13.62
N LEU A 163 -12.04 18.30 14.60
CA LEU A 163 -11.66 16.89 14.56
C LEU A 163 -12.88 15.99 14.33
N GLN A 164 -12.84 15.20 13.26
CA GLN A 164 -13.70 14.03 13.09
C GLN A 164 -12.89 12.77 13.36
N ILE A 165 -13.43 11.81 14.12
CA ILE A 165 -12.81 10.50 14.33
C ILE A 165 -13.70 9.43 13.70
N ILE A 166 -13.12 8.60 12.85
CA ILE A 166 -13.76 7.43 12.24
C ILE A 166 -13.13 6.19 12.87
N HIS A 167 -13.91 5.45 13.65
CA HIS A 167 -13.48 4.17 14.22
C HIS A 167 -13.65 3.05 13.18
N GLY A 168 -12.55 2.39 12.82
CA GLY A 168 -12.58 1.24 11.91
C GLY A 168 -11.23 0.92 11.26
N ASP A 169 -11.19 -0.21 10.55
CA ASP A 169 -10.06 -0.60 9.72
C ASP A 169 -9.97 0.31 8.49
N VAL A 170 -8.88 1.09 8.39
CA VAL A 170 -8.64 2.00 7.25
C VAL A 170 -8.65 1.28 5.90
N MET A 171 -8.36 -0.01 5.83
CA MET A 171 -8.45 -0.77 4.59
C MET A 171 -9.90 -1.00 4.14
N ARG A 172 -10.85 -1.09 5.08
CA ARG A 172 -12.28 -1.32 4.82
C ARG A 172 -13.12 -0.04 4.78
N VAL A 173 -12.77 0.96 5.59
CA VAL A 173 -13.45 2.27 5.66
C VAL A 173 -13.38 2.99 4.32
N GLN A 174 -14.50 3.57 3.85
CA GLN A 174 -14.49 4.51 2.73
C GLN A 174 -13.82 5.82 3.18
N LEU A 175 -12.72 6.20 2.53
CA LEU A 175 -12.02 7.45 2.86
C LEU A 175 -12.86 8.64 2.34
N PRO A 176 -13.14 9.66 3.17
CA PRO A 176 -13.72 10.92 2.69
C PRO A 176 -12.71 11.71 1.86
N PHE A 177 -13.12 12.83 1.30
CA PHE A 177 -12.20 13.78 0.66
C PHE A 177 -11.16 14.33 1.67
N PHE A 178 -9.90 14.43 1.22
CA PHE A 178 -8.81 15.11 1.92
C PHE A 178 -7.82 15.73 0.93
N ASP A 179 -7.20 16.85 1.32
CA ASP A 179 -6.14 17.50 0.56
C ASP A 179 -4.77 16.90 0.87
N VAL A 180 -4.54 16.55 2.15
CA VAL A 180 -3.26 16.04 2.66
C VAL A 180 -3.51 14.82 3.54
N CYS A 181 -2.75 13.75 3.33
CA CYS A 181 -2.73 12.61 4.25
C CYS A 181 -1.45 12.61 5.10
N VAL A 182 -1.54 12.35 6.40
CA VAL A 182 -0.38 12.10 7.26
C VAL A 182 -0.62 10.82 8.06
N ALA A 183 0.32 9.88 8.06
CA ALA A 183 0.08 8.57 8.67
C ALA A 183 1.32 7.94 9.32
N ASN A 184 1.10 7.24 10.43
CA ASN A 184 2.08 6.42 11.14
C ASN A 184 1.52 5.00 11.27
N LEU A 185 1.60 4.23 10.18
CA LEU A 185 0.90 2.95 10.07
C LEU A 185 1.67 1.77 10.66
N PRO A 186 0.96 0.76 11.19
CA PRO A 186 1.52 -0.58 11.36
C PRO A 186 2.06 -1.09 10.02
N TYR A 187 3.31 -1.56 10.02
CA TYR A 187 4.02 -1.82 8.77
C TYR A 187 3.39 -2.90 7.88
N GLN A 188 2.60 -3.80 8.47
CA GLN A 188 1.87 -4.87 7.79
C GLN A 188 0.89 -4.35 6.71
N ILE A 189 0.29 -3.17 6.90
CA ILE A 189 -0.69 -2.60 5.96
C ILE A 189 -0.09 -1.58 4.98
N SER A 190 1.23 -1.35 5.01
CA SER A 190 1.90 -0.29 4.23
C SER A 190 1.62 -0.39 2.72
N SER A 191 1.82 -1.58 2.13
CA SER A 191 1.66 -1.77 0.68
C SER A 191 0.22 -1.62 0.20
N PRO A 192 -0.79 -2.31 0.78
CA PRO A 192 -2.17 -2.13 0.33
C PRO A 192 -2.71 -0.73 0.62
N PHE A 193 -2.25 -0.06 1.69
CA PHE A 193 -2.63 1.33 1.96
C PHE A 193 -2.09 2.31 0.91
N VAL A 194 -0.83 2.16 0.46
CA VAL A 194 -0.28 3.00 -0.63
C VAL A 194 -1.13 2.87 -1.90
N PHE A 195 -1.49 1.65 -2.30
CA PHE A 195 -2.37 1.47 -3.46
C PHE A 195 -3.79 2.02 -3.23
N LYS A 196 -4.35 1.86 -2.03
CA LYS A 196 -5.64 2.47 -1.67
C LYS A 196 -5.63 3.99 -1.75
N LEU A 197 -4.53 4.64 -1.36
CA LEU A 197 -4.36 6.08 -1.56
C LEU A 197 -4.27 6.44 -3.04
N LEU A 198 -3.41 5.78 -3.82
CA LEU A 198 -3.24 6.10 -5.26
C LEU A 198 -4.52 5.88 -6.08
N ALA A 199 -5.36 4.94 -5.67
CA ALA A 199 -6.70 4.70 -6.22
C ALA A 199 -7.77 5.72 -5.74
N HIS A 200 -7.52 6.46 -4.65
CA HIS A 200 -8.52 7.38 -4.08
C HIS A 200 -8.89 8.51 -5.05
N ARG A 201 -10.18 8.85 -5.09
CA ARG A 201 -10.74 9.97 -5.85
C ARG A 201 -11.71 10.74 -4.95
N PRO A 202 -11.74 12.09 -4.98
CA PRO A 202 -10.86 12.99 -5.76
C PRO A 202 -9.37 12.86 -5.41
N MET A 203 -8.48 13.32 -6.30
CA MET A 203 -7.04 13.23 -6.05
C MET A 203 -6.61 14.19 -4.94
N PHE A 204 -5.88 13.69 -3.96
CA PHE A 204 -5.25 14.48 -2.90
C PHE A 204 -3.95 15.13 -3.39
N ARG A 205 -3.48 16.18 -2.71
CA ARG A 205 -2.28 16.94 -3.09
C ARG A 205 -0.98 16.23 -2.72
N CYS A 206 -0.87 15.77 -1.47
CA CYS A 206 0.29 15.00 -1.01
C CYS A 206 -0.05 14.12 0.19
N ALA A 207 0.72 13.04 0.37
CA ALA A 207 0.68 12.21 1.56
C ALA A 207 2.09 12.15 2.20
N VAL A 208 2.19 12.39 3.51
CA VAL A 208 3.44 12.28 4.27
C VAL A 208 3.31 11.11 5.25
N ILE A 209 3.90 9.98 4.89
CA ILE A 209 3.69 8.70 5.58
C ILE A 209 5.02 8.20 6.12
N MET A 210 4.99 7.67 7.34
CA MET A 210 6.14 6.99 7.94
C MET A 210 6.07 5.49 7.70
N PHE A 211 7.15 4.94 7.14
CA PHE A 211 7.33 3.52 6.85
C PHE A 211 8.60 2.96 7.51
N GLN A 212 8.82 1.65 7.41
CA GLN A 212 10.15 1.06 7.66
C GLN A 212 11.17 1.60 6.65
N GLU A 213 12.44 1.72 7.03
CA GLU A 213 13.48 2.27 6.14
C GLU A 213 13.68 1.45 4.86
N GLU A 214 13.56 0.11 4.90
CA GLU A 214 13.67 -0.76 3.71
C GLU A 214 12.47 -0.58 2.77
N PHE A 215 11.23 -0.60 3.30
CA PHE A 215 10.02 -0.32 2.53
C PHE A 215 10.06 1.09 1.90
N ALA A 216 10.46 2.10 2.67
CA ALA A 216 10.63 3.46 2.18
C ALA A 216 11.62 3.54 1.01
N LYS A 217 12.79 2.89 1.13
CA LYS A 217 13.79 2.82 0.05
C LYS A 217 13.23 2.11 -1.19
N ARG A 218 12.43 1.06 -1.03
CA ARG A 218 11.78 0.37 -2.16
C ARG A 218 10.82 1.25 -2.95
N LEU A 219 10.04 2.12 -2.29
CA LEU A 219 9.11 3.03 -2.99
C LEU A 219 9.84 3.94 -4.01
N SER A 220 11.04 4.43 -3.67
CA SER A 220 11.84 5.32 -4.53
C SER A 220 13.10 4.65 -5.12
N ALA A 221 13.16 3.32 -5.16
CA ALA A 221 14.28 2.60 -5.78
C ALA A 221 14.24 2.79 -7.31
N LYS A 222 15.41 2.97 -7.92
CA LYS A 222 15.57 3.23 -9.36
C LYS A 222 15.90 1.94 -10.13
N PRO A 223 15.73 1.92 -11.45
CA PRO A 223 16.24 0.83 -12.30
C PRO A 223 17.73 0.57 -12.03
N GLY A 224 18.08 -0.70 -11.84
CA GLY A 224 19.42 -1.15 -11.45
C GLY A 224 19.63 -1.31 -9.94
N ASP A 225 18.82 -0.67 -9.07
CA ASP A 225 18.95 -0.81 -7.62
C ASP A 225 18.56 -2.22 -7.14
N GLU A 226 19.27 -2.72 -6.12
CA GLU A 226 18.94 -4.01 -5.47
C GLU A 226 17.49 -4.07 -4.99
N LEU A 227 16.99 -2.95 -4.45
CA LEU A 227 15.64 -2.80 -3.90
C LEU A 227 14.57 -2.50 -4.96
N TYR A 228 14.93 -2.37 -6.25
CA TYR A 228 13.97 -2.12 -7.32
C TYR A 228 12.98 -3.28 -7.49
N CYS A 229 11.68 -3.00 -7.45
CA CYS A 229 10.64 -4.03 -7.47
C CYS A 229 9.30 -3.49 -8.03
N ARG A 230 8.30 -4.38 -8.22
CA ARG A 230 6.93 -4.02 -8.66
C ARG A 230 6.31 -2.86 -7.86
N LEU A 231 6.57 -2.78 -6.56
CA LEU A 231 6.11 -1.66 -5.72
C LEU A 231 6.76 -0.33 -6.15
N SER A 232 8.06 -0.34 -6.47
CA SER A 232 8.80 0.83 -6.98
C SER A 232 8.16 1.32 -8.29
N VAL A 233 8.00 0.40 -9.25
CA VAL A 233 7.45 0.68 -10.59
C VAL A 233 6.05 1.26 -10.51
N ASN A 234 5.11 0.57 -9.84
CA ASN A 234 3.72 1.00 -9.78
C ASN A 234 3.53 2.31 -9.00
N THR A 235 4.28 2.52 -7.92
CA THR A 235 4.19 3.77 -7.15
C THR A 235 4.72 4.94 -7.97
N GLN A 236 5.84 4.77 -8.68
CA GLN A 236 6.47 5.86 -9.43
C GLN A 236 5.78 6.19 -10.76
N LEU A 237 5.01 5.25 -11.33
CA LEU A 237 4.07 5.51 -12.42
C LEU A 237 2.99 6.50 -11.96
N LEU A 238 2.33 6.20 -10.82
CA LEU A 238 1.15 6.96 -10.37
C LEU A 238 1.49 8.21 -9.55
N ALA A 239 2.69 8.29 -8.96
CA ALA A 239 3.07 9.38 -8.05
C ALA A 239 4.57 9.68 -8.09
N LYS A 240 4.92 10.91 -7.69
CA LYS A 240 6.27 11.27 -7.28
C LYS A 240 6.50 10.83 -5.84
N VAL A 241 7.69 10.29 -5.54
CA VAL A 241 8.06 9.76 -4.23
C VAL A 241 9.36 10.39 -3.74
N ASP A 242 9.29 11.24 -2.70
CA ASP A 242 10.45 11.90 -2.11
C ASP A 242 10.75 11.38 -0.69
N GLN A 243 12.03 11.08 -0.40
CA GLN A 243 12.49 10.66 0.92
C GLN A 243 12.74 11.89 1.81
N LEU A 244 12.00 12.04 2.91
CA LEU A 244 12.03 13.28 3.71
C LEU A 244 12.95 13.23 4.93
N LEU A 245 12.81 12.21 5.79
CA LEU A 245 13.43 12.18 7.12
C LEU A 245 13.67 10.74 7.58
N LYS A 246 14.90 10.41 8.02
CA LYS A 246 15.16 9.16 8.75
C LYS A 246 14.76 9.34 10.22
N VAL A 247 13.97 8.41 10.75
CA VAL A 247 13.47 8.45 12.13
C VAL A 247 14.02 7.24 12.89
N GLY A 248 14.88 7.53 13.88
CA GLY A 248 15.51 6.51 14.70
C GLY A 248 14.51 5.72 15.55
N ARG A 249 14.67 4.40 15.69
CA ARG A 249 13.81 3.52 16.52
C ARG A 249 13.65 3.99 17.98
N ASN A 250 14.61 4.72 18.51
CA ASN A 250 14.57 5.30 19.86
C ASN A 250 13.54 6.43 20.03
N ASN A 251 12.96 6.95 18.93
CA ASN A 251 11.89 7.96 18.94
C ASN A 251 10.50 7.38 19.19
N PHE A 252 10.39 6.05 19.35
CA PHE A 252 9.12 5.35 19.53
C PHE A 252 8.97 4.74 20.94
N ARG A 253 7.75 4.35 21.30
CA ARG A 253 7.42 3.56 22.48
C ARG A 253 6.37 2.48 22.14
N PRO A 254 6.66 1.17 22.33
CA PRO A 254 8.01 0.62 22.50
C PRO A 254 8.86 0.87 21.24
N PRO A 255 10.20 0.82 21.31
CA PRO A 255 11.04 0.89 20.12
C PRO A 255 10.75 -0.27 19.15
N PRO A 256 10.59 -0.01 17.84
CA PRO A 256 10.55 -1.07 16.83
C PRO A 256 11.93 -1.73 16.67
N LYS A 257 11.95 -2.93 16.08
CA LYS A 257 13.19 -3.67 15.79
C LYS A 257 14.05 -3.01 14.70
N VAL A 258 13.41 -2.24 13.81
CA VAL A 258 14.01 -1.63 12.61
C VAL A 258 13.86 -0.11 12.62
N GLU A 259 14.69 0.56 11.81
CA GLU A 259 14.62 2.01 11.62
C GLU A 259 13.44 2.43 10.72
N SER A 260 12.97 3.66 10.89
CA SER A 260 11.86 4.24 10.12
C SER A 260 12.31 5.35 9.18
N ARG A 261 11.50 5.65 8.17
CA ARG A 261 11.69 6.80 7.29
C ARG A 261 10.35 7.39 6.86
N VAL A 262 10.29 8.72 6.87
CA VAL A 262 9.15 9.51 6.38
C VAL A 262 9.33 9.76 4.89
N VAL A 263 8.28 9.51 4.13
CA VAL A 263 8.22 9.62 2.67
C VAL A 263 7.06 10.54 2.30
N ARG A 264 7.27 11.38 1.27
CA ARG A 264 6.21 12.18 0.64
C ARG A 264 5.81 11.52 -0.67
N ILE A 265 4.50 11.32 -0.87
CA ILE A 265 3.91 10.76 -2.09
C ILE A 265 2.98 11.84 -2.66
N GLU A 266 3.21 12.23 -3.91
CA GLU A 266 2.42 13.23 -4.63
C GLU A 266 1.81 12.57 -5.88
N PRO A 267 0.49 12.32 -5.94
CA PRO A 267 -0.15 11.77 -7.13
C PRO A 267 0.12 12.61 -8.37
N ARG A 268 0.36 11.97 -9.51
CA ARG A 268 0.42 12.66 -10.80
C ARG A 268 -1.00 13.07 -11.20
N ASN A 269 -1.19 14.36 -11.48
CA ASN A 269 -2.45 14.93 -11.92
C ASN A 269 -2.22 15.74 -13.22
N PRO A 270 -2.79 15.35 -14.37
CA PRO A 270 -3.58 14.13 -14.57
C PRO A 270 -2.76 12.85 -14.36
N PRO A 271 -3.41 11.72 -14.00
CA PRO A 271 -2.74 10.42 -14.01
C PRO A 271 -2.35 10.03 -15.44
N PRO A 272 -1.31 9.19 -15.63
CA PRO A 272 -0.96 8.70 -16.97
C PRO A 272 -2.14 7.90 -17.56
N PRO A 273 -2.42 8.01 -18.88
CA PRO A 273 -3.54 7.36 -19.55
C PRO A 273 -3.23 5.87 -19.81
N VAL A 274 -3.06 5.11 -18.74
CA VAL A 274 -2.63 3.70 -18.75
C VAL A 274 -3.64 2.88 -17.97
N ASN A 275 -4.13 1.78 -18.56
CA ASN A 275 -4.92 0.81 -17.81
C ASN A 275 -4.03 0.17 -16.73
N PHE A 276 -4.32 0.48 -15.46
CA PHE A 276 -3.49 0.03 -14.34
C PHE A 276 -3.56 -1.49 -14.14
N THR A 277 -4.66 -2.14 -14.49
CA THR A 277 -4.82 -3.61 -14.38
C THR A 277 -3.90 -4.32 -15.36
N GLU A 278 -3.90 -3.88 -16.63
CA GLU A 278 -2.99 -4.34 -17.69
C GLU A 278 -1.52 -4.15 -17.30
N TRP A 279 -1.18 -2.92 -16.88
CA TRP A 279 0.15 -2.58 -16.42
C TRP A 279 0.61 -3.47 -15.26
N ASP A 280 -0.19 -3.58 -14.21
CA ASP A 280 0.17 -4.35 -13.02
C ASP A 280 0.27 -5.86 -13.32
N GLY A 281 -0.55 -6.38 -14.23
CA GLY A 281 -0.46 -7.75 -14.75
C GLY A 281 0.89 -8.02 -15.45
N MET A 282 1.28 -7.15 -16.39
CA MET A 282 2.58 -7.25 -17.07
C MET A 282 3.74 -7.12 -16.07
N ILE A 283 3.73 -6.11 -15.20
CA ILE A 283 4.78 -5.88 -14.20
C ILE A 283 4.86 -7.06 -13.21
N LYS A 284 3.74 -7.70 -12.84
CA LYS A 284 3.70 -8.92 -12.01
C LYS A 284 4.45 -10.08 -12.68
N ILE A 285 4.27 -10.30 -13.98
CA ILE A 285 5.00 -11.34 -14.74
C ILE A 285 6.51 -11.05 -14.75
N ILE A 286 6.90 -9.83 -15.09
CA ILE A 286 8.30 -9.43 -15.23
C ILE A 286 9.04 -9.51 -13.88
N PHE A 287 8.45 -8.95 -12.81
CA PHE A 287 9.13 -8.84 -11.51
C PHE A 287 9.12 -10.12 -10.69
N ASN A 288 8.32 -11.13 -11.03
CA ASN A 288 8.41 -12.46 -10.45
C ASN A 288 9.84 -13.04 -10.57
N ARG A 289 10.53 -12.76 -11.70
CA ARG A 289 11.94 -13.10 -11.90
C ARG A 289 12.73 -11.93 -12.48
N LYS A 290 12.70 -10.76 -11.82
CA LYS A 290 13.30 -9.49 -12.30
C LYS A 290 14.73 -9.56 -12.87
N ASN A 291 15.53 -10.52 -12.42
CA ASN A 291 16.92 -10.74 -12.82
C ASN A 291 17.11 -11.70 -14.01
N LYS A 292 16.04 -12.31 -14.54
CA LYS A 292 16.04 -13.10 -15.77
C LYS A 292 15.70 -12.20 -16.97
N THR A 293 15.91 -12.71 -18.18
CA THR A 293 15.55 -12.01 -19.42
C THR A 293 14.04 -11.99 -19.60
N LEU A 294 13.50 -10.98 -20.29
CA LEU A 294 12.05 -10.91 -20.55
C LEU A 294 11.54 -12.15 -21.29
N HIS A 295 12.30 -12.64 -22.28
CA HIS A 295 12.00 -13.90 -22.97
C HIS A 295 11.75 -15.03 -21.97
N SER A 296 12.69 -15.29 -21.06
CA SER A 296 12.55 -16.30 -20.00
C SER A 296 11.37 -16.05 -19.05
N CYS A 297 10.93 -14.80 -18.87
CA CYS A 297 9.79 -14.45 -18.04
C CYS A 297 8.45 -14.78 -18.72
N PHE A 298 8.27 -14.45 -19.99
CA PHE A 298 7.00 -14.62 -20.70
C PHE A 298 6.79 -16.05 -21.27
N VAL A 299 7.82 -16.74 -21.75
CA VAL A 299 7.67 -18.08 -22.39
C VAL A 299 7.40 -19.25 -21.43
N THR A 300 7.02 -18.98 -20.18
CA THR A 300 6.62 -20.04 -19.23
C THR A 300 5.19 -20.52 -19.51
N LYS A 301 4.96 -21.83 -19.41
CA LYS A 301 3.66 -22.47 -19.67
C LYS A 301 2.47 -21.79 -18.98
N SER A 302 2.62 -21.37 -17.73
CA SER A 302 1.55 -20.68 -16.98
C SER A 302 1.25 -19.29 -17.50
N VAL A 303 2.27 -18.52 -17.90
CA VAL A 303 2.08 -17.18 -18.48
C VAL A 303 1.50 -17.28 -19.89
N LEU A 304 2.04 -18.15 -20.74
CA LEU A 304 1.52 -18.37 -22.09
C LEU A 304 0.03 -18.75 -22.07
N LYS A 305 -0.37 -19.65 -21.16
CA LYS A 305 -1.77 -20.03 -20.96
C LYS A 305 -2.65 -18.82 -20.61
N ILE A 306 -2.24 -17.97 -19.67
CA ILE A 306 -3.01 -16.78 -19.27
C ILE A 306 -3.13 -15.81 -20.45
N LEU A 307 -2.05 -15.56 -21.20
CA LEU A 307 -2.08 -14.67 -22.37
C LEU A 307 -2.96 -15.23 -23.49
N GLU A 308 -3.01 -16.55 -23.68
CA GLU A 308 -3.87 -17.22 -24.64
C GLU A 308 -5.36 -17.15 -24.25
N GLU A 309 -5.68 -17.33 -22.96
CA GLU A 309 -7.04 -17.17 -22.42
C GLU A 309 -7.51 -15.70 -22.55
N ASN A 310 -6.66 -14.73 -22.25
CA ASN A 310 -6.95 -13.31 -22.43
C ASN A 310 -7.12 -12.94 -23.91
N TYR A 311 -6.26 -13.43 -24.80
CA TYR A 311 -6.36 -13.21 -26.25
C TYR A 311 -7.68 -13.74 -26.82
N LYS A 312 -8.08 -14.97 -26.44
CA LYS A 312 -9.35 -15.58 -26.84
C LYS A 312 -10.55 -14.77 -26.34
N THR A 313 -10.46 -14.23 -25.12
CA THR A 313 -11.47 -13.34 -24.54
C THR A 313 -11.55 -12.03 -25.33
N TYR A 314 -10.41 -11.39 -25.65
CA TYR A 314 -10.35 -10.19 -26.47
C TYR A 314 -10.99 -10.39 -27.86
N CYS A 315 -10.63 -11.46 -28.58
CA CYS A 315 -11.22 -11.76 -29.88
C CYS A 315 -12.74 -11.94 -29.78
N SER A 316 -13.21 -12.66 -28.76
CA SER A 316 -14.64 -12.86 -28.51
C SER A 316 -15.39 -11.55 -28.24
N LEU A 317 -14.82 -10.64 -27.45
CA LEU A 317 -15.39 -9.32 -27.15
C LEU A 317 -15.45 -8.39 -28.37
N ASN A 318 -14.49 -8.51 -29.28
CA ASN A 318 -14.41 -7.70 -30.51
C ASN A 318 -15.10 -8.35 -31.72
N ASN A 319 -15.77 -9.49 -31.55
CA ASN A 319 -16.37 -10.31 -32.63
C ASN A 319 -15.36 -10.74 -33.71
N GLU A 320 -14.09 -10.92 -33.33
CA GLU A 320 -13.04 -11.46 -34.17
C GLU A 320 -12.91 -12.96 -33.97
N LEU A 321 -12.66 -13.71 -35.06
CA LEU A 321 -12.28 -15.11 -34.93
C LEU A 321 -10.80 -15.21 -34.52
N PRO A 322 -10.45 -15.98 -33.47
CA PRO A 322 -9.05 -16.27 -33.16
C PRO A 322 -8.36 -16.98 -34.33
N GLU A 323 -7.07 -16.70 -34.54
CA GLU A 323 -6.25 -17.16 -35.66
C GLU A 323 -5.92 -18.68 -35.59
N GLY A 324 -6.93 -19.54 -35.68
CA GLY A 324 -6.76 -21.00 -35.74
C GLY A 324 -6.00 -21.59 -34.55
N ASP A 325 -4.98 -22.40 -34.83
CA ASP A 325 -4.05 -22.96 -33.83
C ASP A 325 -2.98 -21.91 -33.47
N ILE A 326 -3.30 -21.04 -32.52
CA ILE A 326 -2.47 -19.89 -32.15
C ILE A 326 -1.24 -20.36 -31.36
N ASP A 327 -0.06 -20.30 -31.97
CA ASP A 327 1.20 -20.36 -31.23
C ASP A 327 1.44 -19.03 -30.47
N MET A 328 0.85 -18.94 -29.28
CA MET A 328 1.01 -17.79 -28.38
C MET A 328 2.48 -17.58 -27.98
N LYS A 329 3.31 -18.63 -27.96
CA LYS A 329 4.75 -18.48 -27.70
C LYS A 329 5.42 -17.72 -28.84
N LYS A 330 5.14 -18.08 -30.09
CA LYS A 330 5.67 -17.36 -31.27
C LYS A 330 5.21 -15.90 -31.30
N LYS A 331 3.93 -15.63 -31.03
CA LYS A 331 3.39 -14.26 -30.99
C LYS A 331 4.05 -13.40 -29.90
N VAL A 332 4.32 -13.97 -28.72
CA VAL A 332 5.11 -13.33 -27.65
C VAL A 332 6.58 -13.14 -28.05
N GLU A 333 7.20 -14.10 -28.71
CA GLU A 333 8.59 -13.99 -29.18
C GLU A 333 8.75 -12.89 -30.25
N GLU A 334 7.78 -12.75 -31.16
CA GLU A 334 7.71 -11.67 -32.15
C GLU A 334 7.60 -10.28 -31.49
N VAL A 335 6.74 -10.10 -30.48
CA VAL A 335 6.67 -8.86 -29.69
C VAL A 335 7.98 -8.55 -28.96
N LEU A 336 8.67 -9.57 -28.44
CA LEU A 336 9.91 -9.40 -27.69
C LEU A 336 11.15 -9.17 -28.56
N GLU A 337 11.12 -9.50 -29.86
CA GLU A 337 12.22 -9.16 -30.77
C GLU A 337 12.23 -7.65 -31.11
N PHE A 338 11.08 -6.97 -31.03
CA PHE A 338 11.02 -5.51 -31.11
C PHE A 338 11.98 -4.88 -30.09
N GLU A 339 12.85 -3.97 -30.55
CA GLU A 339 13.93 -3.34 -29.76
C GLU A 339 14.78 -4.31 -28.90
N LYS A 340 14.80 -5.60 -29.26
CA LYS A 340 15.49 -6.67 -28.52
C LYS A 340 15.05 -6.76 -27.04
N PHE A 341 13.80 -6.42 -26.74
CA PHE A 341 13.21 -6.54 -25.39
C PHE A 341 13.43 -7.93 -24.78
N GLY A 342 13.40 -9.00 -25.58
CA GLY A 342 13.65 -10.37 -25.16
C GLY A 342 14.94 -10.58 -24.38
N GLY A 343 16.00 -9.81 -24.67
CA GLY A 343 17.27 -9.83 -23.94
C GLY A 343 17.36 -8.86 -22.74
N LYS A 344 16.48 -7.85 -22.66
CA LYS A 344 16.39 -6.92 -21.52
C LYS A 344 15.97 -7.67 -20.25
N ARG A 345 16.19 -7.06 -19.08
CA ARG A 345 15.84 -7.61 -17.76
C ARG A 345 15.09 -6.55 -16.95
N GLY A 346 13.93 -6.90 -16.40
CA GLY A 346 13.07 -5.95 -15.68
C GLY A 346 13.75 -5.21 -14.52
N ALA A 347 14.77 -5.80 -13.90
CA ALA A 347 15.56 -5.12 -12.87
C ALA A 347 16.33 -3.87 -13.36
N LYS A 348 16.53 -3.69 -14.67
CA LYS A 348 17.26 -2.56 -15.29
C LYS A 348 16.39 -1.64 -16.15
N MET A 349 15.14 -2.01 -16.40
CA MET A 349 14.22 -1.25 -17.25
C MET A 349 13.57 -0.12 -16.45
N ASP A 350 13.32 1.01 -17.12
CA ASP A 350 12.59 2.15 -16.54
C ASP A 350 11.10 2.15 -16.91
N GLN A 351 10.40 3.25 -16.62
CA GLN A 351 8.97 3.35 -16.90
C GLN A 351 8.66 3.42 -18.40
N ASP A 352 9.52 4.06 -19.19
CA ASP A 352 9.29 4.26 -20.63
C ASP A 352 9.54 2.94 -21.38
N ASP A 353 10.55 2.18 -20.97
CA ASP A 353 10.77 0.78 -21.37
C ASP A 353 9.51 -0.09 -21.16
N PHE A 354 8.83 0.04 -20.01
CA PHE A 354 7.62 -0.73 -19.72
C PHE A 354 6.39 -0.21 -20.47
N LEU A 355 6.23 1.12 -20.62
CA LEU A 355 5.11 1.69 -21.36
C LEU A 355 5.16 1.31 -22.84
N LEU A 356 6.35 1.35 -23.45
CA LEU A 356 6.57 0.89 -24.82
C LEU A 356 6.33 -0.61 -24.97
N LEU A 357 6.80 -1.43 -24.02
CA LEU A 357 6.53 -2.87 -24.05
C LEU A 357 5.02 -3.19 -23.95
N LEU A 358 4.28 -2.47 -23.09
CA LEU A 358 2.84 -2.64 -22.96
C LEU A 358 2.08 -2.20 -24.21
N GLU A 359 2.47 -1.08 -24.83
CA GLU A 359 1.95 -0.65 -26.14
C GLU A 359 2.14 -1.74 -27.19
N ARG A 360 3.32 -2.37 -27.23
CA ARG A 360 3.63 -3.42 -28.21
C ARG A 360 2.84 -4.71 -28.00
N PHE A 361 2.59 -5.12 -26.76
CA PHE A 361 1.68 -6.23 -26.47
C PHE A 361 0.24 -5.91 -26.90
N ASN A 362 -0.28 -4.74 -26.51
CA ASN A 362 -1.62 -4.29 -26.87
C ASN A 362 -1.82 -4.17 -28.38
N ALA A 363 -0.83 -3.65 -29.12
CA ALA A 363 -0.85 -3.56 -30.58
C ALA A 363 -0.92 -4.93 -31.28
N ASN A 364 -0.47 -5.99 -30.59
CA ASN A 364 -0.56 -7.38 -31.04
C ASN A 364 -1.75 -8.13 -30.43
N LYS A 365 -2.70 -7.41 -29.81
CA LYS A 365 -3.92 -7.92 -29.15
C LYS A 365 -3.64 -8.85 -27.95
N ILE A 366 -2.44 -8.77 -27.37
CA ILE A 366 -2.05 -9.52 -26.18
C ILE A 366 -2.29 -8.65 -24.95
N HIS A 367 -3.18 -9.10 -24.09
CA HIS A 367 -3.63 -8.39 -22.89
C HIS A 367 -3.33 -9.17 -21.61
N PHE A 368 -3.16 -8.45 -20.50
CA PHE A 368 -2.72 -8.95 -19.20
C PHE A 368 -3.84 -9.06 -18.16
N SER A 369 -5.07 -8.64 -18.49
CA SER A 369 -6.29 -8.73 -17.69
C SER A 369 -7.54 -9.08 -18.49
#